data_AF-A0A1I4C751-F1
#
_entry.id   AF-A0A1I4C751-F1
#
_cell.length_a   1.000
_cell.length_b   1.000
_cell.length_c   1.000
_cell.angle_alpha   90.00
_cell.angle_beta   90.00
_cell.angle_gamma   90.00
#
_symmetry.space_group_name_H-M   'P 1'
#
loop_
_entity.id
_entity.type
_entity.pdbx_description
1 polymer ?
#
loop_
_entity_poly.entity_id
_entity_poly.type
_entity_poly.pdbx_seq_one_letter_code
_entity_poly.pdbx_strand_id
1 'polypeptide(L)'
;MYLRIIISLIIFLVLSACNAETEKTINDVASNLKDQASNIIDMENSHVLSVKNGHFKSSPDQSIGDAFQKFFGDPTWKYFKSDSGKDVVEFTGHMIYQEAKVKARFQFILNEDNSFEGGALSFNEVPQNALTKAALLSTIFDNKKDKNGDSTKVNQSADNTAHKVASDAGNVKQPTALEASPTSKPSDAAAPPTPTKKTLPSSLSGGKIPEIPSGIGDSMITLFKSNGKVINEVDTGSGLAYVFSNVVYYTTSRLSVNGNIQEGEVVALRFLEGHSILGIKIGSTPKVIVEKLGEPNSSGYSDLDGKYTLTYKFGDYILYISAPDKASPTTEALYKKD
;
A
#
# COMPACT_ATOMS: atom_id res chain seq x y z
N MET A 1 -34.00 -28.41 -43.19
CA MET A 1 -32.72 -28.77 -42.54
C MET A 1 -32.31 -27.73 -41.50
N TYR A 2 -31.98 -26.49 -41.88
CA TYR A 2 -31.51 -25.41 -41.00
C TYR A 2 -32.22 -25.24 -39.65
N LEU A 3 -33.57 -25.28 -39.60
CA LEU A 3 -34.32 -25.07 -38.36
C LEU A 3 -33.96 -26.04 -37.22
N ARG A 4 -33.58 -27.30 -37.53
CA ARG A 4 -33.13 -28.27 -36.51
C ARG A 4 -31.72 -28.00 -36.00
N ILE A 5 -30.86 -27.35 -36.79
CA ILE A 5 -29.49 -27.03 -36.42
C ILE A 5 -29.48 -25.82 -35.46
N ILE A 6 -30.31 -24.82 -35.72
CA ILE A 6 -30.43 -23.60 -34.90
C ILE A 6 -30.92 -23.94 -33.48
N ILE A 7 -31.96 -24.78 -33.35
CA ILE A 7 -32.48 -25.21 -32.05
C ILE A 7 -31.42 -25.99 -31.24
N SER A 8 -30.62 -26.82 -31.91
CA SER A 8 -29.54 -27.58 -31.27
C SER A 8 -28.41 -26.69 -30.72
N LEU A 9 -28.10 -25.56 -31.37
CA LEU A 9 -27.12 -24.59 -30.87
C LEU A 9 -27.63 -23.84 -29.63
N ILE A 10 -28.91 -23.45 -29.63
CA ILE A 10 -29.51 -22.69 -28.53
C ILE A 10 -29.56 -23.53 -27.24
N ILE A 11 -29.91 -24.83 -27.35
CA ILE A 11 -29.94 -25.73 -26.19
C ILE A 11 -28.53 -25.92 -25.58
N PHE A 12 -27.49 -25.97 -26.41
CA PHE A 12 -26.10 -26.10 -25.92
C PHE A 12 -25.60 -24.82 -25.24
N LEU A 13 -26.05 -23.64 -25.68
CA LEU A 13 -25.70 -22.34 -25.08
C LEU A 13 -26.37 -22.10 -23.71
N VAL A 14 -27.54 -22.66 -23.45
CA VAL A 14 -28.25 -22.49 -22.16
C VAL A 14 -27.65 -23.35 -21.04
N LEU A 15 -27.09 -24.52 -21.37
CA LEU A 15 -26.55 -25.46 -20.37
C LEU A 15 -25.24 -25.01 -19.70
N SER A 16 -24.55 -24.00 -20.23
CA SER A 16 -23.32 -23.47 -19.61
C SER A 16 -23.54 -22.35 -18.60
N ALA A 17 -24.77 -21.84 -18.43
CA ALA A 17 -25.05 -20.67 -17.59
C ALA A 17 -25.48 -21.00 -16.14
N CYS A 18 -26.17 -22.12 -15.92
CA CYS A 18 -26.87 -22.38 -14.64
C CYS A 18 -26.01 -22.99 -13.52
N ASN A 19 -24.83 -23.53 -13.82
CA ASN A 19 -23.99 -24.22 -12.83
C ASN A 19 -23.40 -23.27 -11.77
N ALA A 20 -22.81 -22.15 -12.19
CA ALA A 20 -22.06 -21.26 -11.31
C ALA A 20 -22.91 -20.64 -10.18
N GLU A 21 -24.16 -20.26 -10.48
CA GLU A 21 -25.08 -19.70 -9.47
C GLU A 21 -25.57 -20.77 -8.49
N THR A 22 -25.82 -21.98 -8.97
CA THR A 22 -26.25 -23.13 -8.14
C THR A 22 -25.14 -23.55 -7.17
N GLU A 23 -23.90 -23.70 -7.67
CA GLU A 23 -22.74 -24.04 -6.86
C GLU A 23 -22.41 -22.95 -5.83
N LYS A 24 -22.48 -21.67 -6.22
CA LYS A 24 -22.31 -20.53 -5.29
C LYS A 24 -23.34 -20.57 -4.16
N THR A 25 -24.60 -20.89 -4.47
CA THR A 25 -25.69 -20.96 -3.49
C THR A 25 -25.49 -22.11 -2.48
N ILE A 26 -25.08 -23.29 -2.95
CA ILE A 26 -24.80 -24.45 -2.08
C ILE A 26 -23.61 -24.15 -1.15
N ASN A 27 -22.54 -23.55 -1.68
CA ASN A 27 -21.36 -23.19 -0.90
C ASN A 27 -21.65 -22.12 0.17
N ASP A 28 -22.49 -21.12 -0.13
CA ASP A 28 -22.92 -20.12 0.86
C ASP A 28 -23.69 -20.78 2.02
N VAL A 29 -24.70 -21.61 1.71
CA VAL A 29 -25.48 -22.36 2.71
C VAL A 29 -24.58 -23.23 3.59
N ALA A 30 -23.63 -23.96 3.00
CA ALA A 30 -22.67 -24.77 3.75
C ALA A 30 -21.77 -23.92 4.66
N SER A 31 -21.33 -22.74 4.19
CA SER A 31 -20.55 -21.79 5.00
C SER A 31 -21.35 -21.23 6.18
N ASN A 32 -22.63 -20.94 5.96
CA ASN A 32 -23.53 -20.38 6.96
C ASN A 32 -23.86 -21.41 8.05
N LEU A 33 -24.11 -22.67 7.69
CA LEU A 33 -24.24 -23.76 8.67
C LEU A 33 -22.97 -23.95 9.52
N LYS A 34 -21.78 -23.82 8.91
CA LYS A 34 -20.51 -23.91 9.64
C LYS A 34 -20.29 -22.75 10.61
N ASP A 35 -20.43 -21.51 10.16
CA ASP A 35 -20.24 -20.33 11.01
C ASP A 35 -21.31 -20.27 12.13
N GLN A 36 -22.54 -20.74 11.90
CA GLN A 36 -23.58 -20.92 12.94
C GLN A 36 -23.22 -22.01 13.96
N ALA A 37 -22.70 -23.16 13.52
CA ALA A 37 -22.26 -24.22 14.43
C ALA A 37 -21.09 -23.77 15.33
N SER A 38 -20.10 -23.05 14.78
CA SER A 38 -19.05 -22.41 15.57
C SER A 38 -19.61 -21.38 16.56
N ASN A 39 -20.60 -20.58 16.16
CA ASN A 39 -21.23 -19.59 17.05
C ASN A 39 -21.97 -20.19 18.25
N ILE A 40 -22.52 -21.41 18.13
CA ILE A 40 -23.11 -22.13 19.27
C ILE A 40 -22.01 -22.62 20.23
N ILE A 41 -20.87 -23.09 19.70
CA ILE A 41 -19.75 -23.60 20.49
C ILE A 41 -19.04 -22.47 21.26
N ASP A 42 -18.78 -21.34 20.61
CA ASP A 42 -18.06 -20.20 21.19
C ASP A 42 -18.96 -19.15 21.85
N MET A 43 -20.27 -19.41 22.00
CA MET A 43 -21.24 -18.43 22.52
C MET A 43 -20.88 -17.87 23.90
N GLU A 44 -20.30 -18.72 24.75
CA GLU A 44 -19.85 -18.38 26.12
C GLU A 44 -18.32 -18.24 26.23
N ASN A 45 -17.59 -18.26 25.10
CA ASN A 45 -16.14 -18.17 25.09
C ASN A 45 -15.67 -16.79 25.60
N SER A 46 -14.75 -16.78 26.57
CA SER A 46 -14.29 -15.55 27.23
C SER A 46 -13.73 -14.51 26.27
N HIS A 47 -13.07 -14.92 25.19
CA HIS A 47 -12.54 -14.02 24.15
C HIS A 47 -13.67 -13.43 23.29
N VAL A 48 -14.67 -14.24 22.93
CA VAL A 48 -15.85 -13.76 22.21
C VAL A 48 -16.66 -12.77 23.06
N LEU A 49 -16.81 -13.06 24.35
CA LEU A 49 -17.48 -12.18 25.30
C LEU A 49 -16.69 -10.88 25.54
N SER A 50 -15.36 -10.92 25.63
CA SER A 50 -14.54 -9.70 25.82
C SER A 50 -14.58 -8.78 24.60
N VAL A 51 -14.64 -9.32 23.38
CA VAL A 51 -14.81 -8.53 22.16
C VAL A 51 -16.24 -7.98 22.06
N LYS A 52 -17.28 -8.80 22.26
CA LYS A 52 -18.69 -8.37 22.16
C LYS A 52 -19.04 -7.29 23.18
N ASN A 53 -18.58 -7.43 24.43
CA ASN A 53 -18.76 -6.43 25.49
C ASN A 53 -17.71 -5.30 25.42
N GLY A 54 -16.76 -5.38 24.50
CA GLY A 54 -15.73 -4.39 24.25
C GLY A 54 -16.23 -3.20 23.45
N HIS A 55 -15.36 -2.19 23.30
CA HIS A 55 -15.67 -0.91 22.68
C HIS A 55 -14.46 -0.43 21.86
N PHE A 56 -14.67 0.20 20.70
CA PHE A 56 -13.58 0.92 20.02
C PHE A 56 -13.27 2.23 20.75
N LYS A 57 -12.00 2.64 20.78
CA LYS A 57 -11.55 3.90 21.42
C LYS A 57 -12.22 5.15 20.82
N SER A 58 -12.67 5.08 19.57
CA SER A 58 -13.44 6.11 18.86
C SER A 58 -14.94 6.13 19.20
N SER A 59 -15.45 5.09 19.86
CA SER A 59 -16.88 4.82 20.04
C SER A 59 -17.17 4.20 21.43
N PRO A 60 -16.76 4.86 22.53
CA PRO A 60 -16.79 4.27 23.88
C PRO A 60 -18.19 4.01 24.43
N ASP A 61 -19.23 4.65 23.89
CA ASP A 61 -20.61 4.56 24.38
C ASP A 61 -21.40 3.34 23.87
N GLN A 62 -20.81 2.51 23.00
CA GLN A 62 -21.55 1.47 22.28
C GLN A 62 -20.70 0.21 22.11
N SER A 63 -21.20 -0.92 22.62
CA SER A 63 -20.48 -2.19 22.54
C SER A 63 -20.34 -2.66 21.09
N ILE A 64 -19.26 -3.39 20.78
CA ILE A 64 -19.08 -4.01 19.46
C ILE A 64 -20.26 -4.96 19.17
N GLY A 65 -20.68 -5.75 20.17
CA GLY A 65 -21.76 -6.71 20.08
C GLY A 65 -23.07 -6.05 19.63
N ASP A 66 -23.54 -5.02 20.35
CA ASP A 66 -24.80 -4.33 20.03
C ASP A 66 -24.73 -3.61 18.68
N ALA A 67 -23.59 -3.00 18.34
CA ALA A 67 -23.41 -2.31 17.08
C ALA A 67 -23.48 -3.26 15.88
N PHE A 68 -22.77 -4.39 15.94
CA PHE A 68 -22.76 -5.38 14.87
C PHE A 68 -24.10 -6.12 14.80
N GLN A 69 -24.71 -6.45 15.95
CA GLN A 69 -26.03 -7.08 16.03
C GLN A 69 -27.16 -6.20 15.46
N LYS A 70 -27.01 -4.87 15.49
CA LYS A 70 -27.95 -3.90 14.91
C LYS A 70 -27.74 -3.71 13.39
N PHE A 71 -26.51 -3.82 12.90
CA PHE A 71 -26.18 -3.53 11.50
C PHE A 71 -26.27 -4.75 10.59
N PHE A 72 -25.82 -5.93 11.05
CA PHE A 72 -25.74 -7.14 10.24
C PHE A 72 -26.92 -8.09 10.48
N GLY A 73 -27.39 -8.73 9.40
CA GLY A 73 -28.23 -9.93 9.49
C GLY A 73 -27.42 -11.17 9.85
N ASP A 74 -28.07 -12.14 10.50
CA ASP A 74 -27.51 -13.46 10.85
C ASP A 74 -26.12 -13.46 11.54
N PRO A 75 -25.85 -12.57 12.52
CA PRO A 75 -24.51 -12.40 13.08
C PRO A 75 -24.01 -13.65 13.83
N THR A 76 -22.77 -14.04 13.55
CA THR A 76 -22.05 -15.16 14.16
C THR A 76 -20.70 -14.73 14.70
N TRP A 77 -20.26 -15.33 15.81
CA TRP A 77 -18.96 -15.11 16.42
C TRP A 77 -18.25 -16.45 16.63
N LYS A 78 -16.93 -16.51 16.45
CA LYS A 78 -16.11 -17.68 16.83
C LYS A 78 -14.73 -17.23 17.31
N TYR A 79 -14.05 -18.09 18.05
CA TYR A 79 -12.69 -17.87 18.51
C TYR A 79 -11.76 -18.95 17.95
N PHE A 80 -10.52 -18.56 17.64
CA PHE A 80 -9.44 -19.49 17.31
C PHE A 80 -8.08 -18.87 17.59
N LYS A 81 -7.05 -19.71 17.74
CA LYS A 81 -5.66 -19.27 17.60
C LYS A 81 -5.26 -19.35 16.14
N SER A 82 -4.67 -18.28 15.63
CA SER A 82 -4.05 -18.21 14.31
C SER A 82 -2.80 -19.10 14.20
N ASP A 83 -2.32 -19.35 12.97
CA ASP A 83 -1.07 -20.07 12.70
C ASP A 83 0.15 -19.38 13.35
N SER A 84 0.07 -18.08 13.64
CA SER A 84 1.08 -17.30 14.38
C SER A 84 0.84 -17.27 15.90
N GLY A 85 -0.07 -18.10 16.42
CA GLY A 85 -0.35 -18.27 17.85
C GLY A 85 -1.20 -17.17 18.50
N LYS A 86 -1.52 -16.09 17.77
CA LYS A 86 -2.36 -14.98 18.23
C LYS A 86 -3.82 -15.40 18.40
N ASP A 87 -4.45 -14.88 19.44
CA ASP A 87 -5.86 -15.06 19.75
C ASP A 87 -6.72 -14.18 18.85
N VAL A 88 -7.66 -14.80 18.12
CA VAL A 88 -8.51 -14.13 17.15
C VAL A 88 -9.96 -14.45 17.43
N VAL A 89 -10.79 -13.42 17.48
CA VAL A 89 -12.25 -13.55 17.42
C VAL A 89 -12.70 -13.12 16.02
N GLU A 90 -13.42 -13.99 15.32
CA GLU A 90 -13.95 -13.69 14.00
C GLU A 90 -15.47 -13.57 14.04
N PHE A 91 -15.94 -12.44 13.54
CA PHE A 91 -17.33 -12.14 13.25
C PHE A 91 -17.68 -12.53 11.82
N THR A 92 -18.89 -13.02 11.59
CA THR A 92 -19.52 -12.99 10.26
C THR A 92 -20.95 -12.48 10.34
N GLY A 93 -21.44 -11.87 9.26
CA GLY A 93 -22.83 -11.40 9.16
C GLY A 93 -23.15 -10.86 7.78
N HIS A 94 -24.44 -10.79 7.44
CA HIS A 94 -24.92 -10.32 6.15
C HIS A 94 -25.19 -8.81 6.14
N MET A 95 -24.83 -8.14 5.06
CA MET A 95 -25.14 -6.72 4.81
C MET A 95 -25.50 -6.47 3.35
N ILE A 96 -26.09 -5.31 3.06
CA ILE A 96 -26.19 -4.79 1.69
C ILE A 96 -24.97 -3.91 1.42
N TYR A 97 -24.28 -4.17 0.31
CA TYR A 97 -23.11 -3.41 -0.15
C TYR A 97 -23.21 -3.20 -1.65
N GLN A 98 -23.22 -1.93 -2.08
CA GLN A 98 -23.39 -1.56 -3.49
C GLN A 98 -24.59 -2.30 -4.13
N GLU A 99 -25.75 -2.21 -3.47
CA GLU A 99 -27.03 -2.84 -3.83
C GLU A 99 -27.07 -4.39 -3.79
N ALA A 100 -25.93 -5.07 -3.62
CA ALA A 100 -25.84 -6.52 -3.49
C ALA A 100 -25.88 -7.00 -2.03
N LYS A 101 -26.53 -8.14 -1.75
CA LYS A 101 -26.34 -8.86 -0.48
C LYS A 101 -24.93 -9.49 -0.46
N VAL A 102 -24.16 -9.21 0.58
CA VAL A 102 -22.83 -9.80 0.81
C VAL A 102 -22.73 -10.35 2.23
N LYS A 103 -21.93 -11.41 2.40
CA LYS A 103 -21.49 -11.92 3.70
C LYS A 103 -20.17 -11.27 4.07
N ALA A 104 -20.16 -10.48 5.13
CA ALA A 104 -18.96 -9.91 5.70
C ALA A 104 -18.32 -10.90 6.71
N ARG A 105 -17.00 -10.95 6.73
CA ARG A 105 -16.19 -11.68 7.71
C ARG A 105 -15.12 -10.71 8.25
N PHE A 106 -15.17 -10.40 9.55
CA PHE A 106 -14.31 -9.40 10.20
C PHE A 106 -13.59 -10.03 11.40
N GLN A 107 -12.28 -9.83 11.51
CA GLN A 107 -11.47 -10.37 12.59
C GLN A 107 -11.08 -9.30 13.61
N PHE A 108 -11.10 -9.67 14.88
CA PHE A 108 -10.56 -8.93 16.01
C PHE A 108 -9.34 -9.69 16.52
N ILE A 109 -8.17 -9.05 16.51
CA ILE A 109 -6.93 -9.63 17.04
C ILE A 109 -6.80 -9.18 18.48
N LEU A 110 -6.66 -10.12 19.42
CA LEU A 110 -6.59 -9.84 20.84
C LEU A 110 -5.14 -9.68 21.31
N ASN A 111 -4.94 -8.74 22.22
CA ASN A 111 -3.68 -8.47 22.90
C ASN A 111 -3.67 -9.08 24.31
N GLU A 112 -2.48 -9.23 24.88
CA GLU A 112 -2.24 -9.82 26.21
C GLU A 112 -2.85 -8.99 27.36
N ASP A 113 -3.16 -7.71 27.13
CA ASP A 113 -3.86 -6.83 28.07
C ASP A 113 -5.40 -6.89 27.96
N ASN A 114 -5.94 -7.82 27.16
CA ASN A 114 -7.35 -7.94 26.77
C ASN A 114 -7.90 -6.78 25.92
N SER A 115 -7.05 -5.87 25.43
CA SER A 115 -7.43 -4.98 24.32
C SER A 115 -7.47 -5.76 23.00
N PHE A 116 -8.05 -5.16 21.96
CA PHE A 116 -8.11 -5.76 20.63
C PHE A 116 -8.02 -4.71 19.52
N GLU A 117 -7.63 -5.16 18.33
CA GLU A 117 -7.53 -4.36 17.11
C GLU A 117 -8.30 -4.99 15.94
N GLY A 118 -8.65 -4.17 14.94
CA GLY A 118 -9.41 -4.58 13.77
C GLY A 118 -8.54 -5.26 12.71
N GLY A 119 -8.47 -6.59 12.75
CA GLY A 119 -7.77 -7.47 11.81
C GLY A 119 -8.39 -7.50 10.40
N ALA A 120 -8.37 -8.67 9.75
CA ALA A 120 -8.85 -8.80 8.38
C ALA A 120 -10.36 -8.49 8.22
N LEU A 121 -10.75 -7.98 7.05
CA LEU A 121 -12.13 -7.92 6.58
C LEU A 121 -12.20 -8.60 5.20
N SER A 122 -13.24 -9.39 4.95
CA SER A 122 -13.62 -9.86 3.60
C SER A 122 -15.12 -9.70 3.35
N PHE A 123 -15.51 -9.61 2.08
CA PHE A 123 -16.89 -9.71 1.61
C PHE A 123 -16.99 -10.89 0.64
N ASN A 124 -17.85 -11.86 0.91
CA ASN A 124 -17.94 -13.12 0.15
C ASN A 124 -16.55 -13.80 -0.02
N GLU A 125 -15.77 -13.83 1.07
CA GLU A 125 -14.36 -14.26 1.12
C GLU A 125 -13.35 -13.43 0.30
N VAL A 126 -13.77 -12.39 -0.43
CA VAL A 126 -12.87 -11.45 -1.11
C VAL A 126 -12.32 -10.42 -0.10
N PRO A 127 -11.01 -10.38 0.20
CA PRO A 127 -10.45 -9.48 1.21
C PRO A 127 -10.62 -8.01 0.84
N GLN A 128 -11.04 -7.20 1.81
CA GLN A 128 -11.28 -5.77 1.68
C GLN A 128 -10.11 -4.96 2.22
N ASN A 129 -9.92 -3.75 1.68
CA ASN A 129 -8.86 -2.83 2.10
C ASN A 129 -9.24 -2.04 3.37
N ALA A 130 -8.27 -1.28 3.91
CA ALA A 130 -8.47 -0.46 5.10
C ALA A 130 -9.57 0.60 4.95
N LEU A 131 -9.75 1.19 3.76
CA LEU A 131 -10.80 2.19 3.50
C LEU A 131 -12.20 1.58 3.54
N THR A 132 -12.43 0.43 2.90
CA THR A 132 -13.71 -0.30 2.99
C THR A 132 -13.99 -0.72 4.43
N LYS A 133 -12.95 -1.15 5.17
CA LYS A 133 -13.06 -1.47 6.61
C LYS A 133 -13.45 -0.24 7.43
N ALA A 134 -12.79 0.89 7.22
CA ALA A 134 -13.07 2.15 7.92
C ALA A 134 -14.47 2.68 7.60
N ALA A 135 -14.88 2.69 6.32
CA ALA A 135 -16.20 3.11 5.89
C ALA A 135 -17.32 2.21 6.47
N LEU A 136 -17.10 0.90 6.52
CA LEU A 136 -18.03 -0.05 7.16
C LEU A 136 -18.16 0.22 8.67
N LEU A 137 -17.04 0.36 9.38
CA LEU A 137 -17.04 0.68 10.80
C LEU A 137 -17.69 2.05 11.07
N SER A 138 -17.39 3.07 10.28
CA SER A 138 -18.06 4.37 10.33
C SER A 138 -19.58 4.19 10.20
N THR A 139 -20.05 3.52 9.15
CA THR A 139 -21.50 3.28 8.93
C THR A 139 -22.17 2.50 10.08
N ILE A 140 -21.45 1.59 10.76
CA ILE A 140 -21.94 0.88 11.94
C ILE A 140 -22.11 1.83 13.15
N PHE A 141 -21.12 2.67 13.44
CA PHE A 141 -21.06 3.49 14.66
C PHE A 141 -21.58 4.94 14.50
N ASP A 142 -21.72 5.46 13.27
CA ASP A 142 -22.21 6.82 12.95
C ASP A 142 -23.72 7.01 13.22
N ASN A 143 -24.40 6.00 13.74
CA ASN A 143 -25.82 5.96 14.11
C ASN A 143 -26.22 6.92 15.28
N LYS A 144 -25.48 8.02 15.49
CA LYS A 144 -25.67 9.05 16.53
C LYS A 144 -25.59 10.51 16.02
N LYS A 145 -26.18 10.87 14.86
CA LYS A 145 -26.40 12.30 14.52
C LYS A 145 -27.79 12.73 14.04
N ASP A 146 -28.66 11.83 13.60
CA ASP A 146 -30.00 12.20 13.09
C ASP A 146 -31.05 12.50 14.19
N LYS A 147 -30.75 13.43 15.13
CA LYS A 147 -31.73 14.14 15.98
C LYS A 147 -31.33 15.57 16.38
N ASN A 148 -30.66 16.32 15.50
CA ASN A 148 -30.93 17.75 15.33
C ASN A 148 -30.27 18.28 14.05
N GLY A 149 -31.02 19.05 13.26
CA GLY A 149 -30.49 19.68 12.06
C GLY A 149 -30.02 21.12 12.32
N ASP A 150 -28.86 21.47 11.78
CA ASP A 150 -28.73 22.70 10.98
C ASP A 150 -27.72 22.45 9.85
N SER A 151 -27.79 23.23 8.77
CA SER A 151 -27.06 23.03 7.52
C SER A 151 -26.34 24.31 7.06
N THR A 152 -25.28 24.67 7.78
CA THR A 152 -24.50 25.89 7.46
C THR A 152 -23.33 25.58 6.53
N LYS A 153 -23.45 25.97 5.25
CA LYS A 153 -22.29 26.09 4.34
C LYS A 153 -21.47 27.31 4.74
N VAL A 154 -20.13 27.20 4.70
CA VAL A 154 -19.23 28.37 4.67
C VAL A 154 -18.26 28.20 3.51
N ASN A 155 -18.09 29.26 2.72
CA ASN A 155 -17.28 29.24 1.50
C ASN A 155 -15.79 29.43 1.79
N GLN A 156 -14.98 29.03 0.80
CA GLN A 156 -13.61 29.52 0.66
C GLN A 156 -13.61 31.04 0.42
N SER A 157 -12.65 31.74 1.01
CA SER A 157 -12.07 32.94 0.42
C SER A 157 -10.58 32.95 0.73
N ALA A 158 -9.76 33.15 -0.29
CA ALA A 158 -8.40 33.64 -0.08
C ALA A 158 -8.45 35.15 0.15
N ASP A 159 -7.41 35.71 0.78
CA ASP A 159 -6.89 37.01 0.38
C ASP A 159 -5.37 37.07 0.66
N ASN A 160 -4.66 37.90 -0.10
CA ASN A 160 -3.22 38.10 0.01
C ASN A 160 -2.92 39.55 0.39
N THR A 161 -2.22 39.78 1.51
CA THR A 161 -1.68 41.11 1.82
C THR A 161 -0.20 41.03 2.16
N ALA A 162 0.64 41.36 1.17
CA ALA A 162 2.06 41.60 1.41
C ALA A 162 2.28 42.96 2.10
N HIS A 163 3.38 43.10 2.83
CA HIS A 163 3.89 44.40 3.25
C HIS A 163 5.39 44.52 2.99
N LYS A 164 5.84 45.74 2.66
CA LYS A 164 7.12 46.01 1.99
C LYS A 164 7.77 47.28 2.51
N VAL A 165 8.94 47.15 3.12
CA VAL A 165 9.95 48.21 3.42
C VAL A 165 11.30 47.46 3.29
N ALA A 166 12.24 47.75 2.38
CA ALA A 166 13.04 48.96 2.17
C ALA A 166 13.88 49.34 3.41
N SER A 167 15.17 49.67 3.33
CA SER A 167 16.16 49.69 2.22
C SER A 167 17.51 49.05 2.72
N ASP A 168 18.76 49.28 2.26
CA ASP A 168 19.38 50.27 1.37
C ASP A 168 20.67 49.71 0.67
N ALA A 169 21.61 50.57 0.28
CA ALA A 169 22.72 50.29 -0.64
C ALA A 169 24.06 49.81 -0.02
N GLY A 170 24.91 49.20 -0.87
CA GLY A 170 26.30 48.84 -0.56
C GLY A 170 27.07 48.23 -1.75
N ASN A 171 27.59 49.07 -2.66
CA ASN A 171 28.20 48.63 -3.94
C ASN A 171 29.71 48.95 -4.03
N VAL A 172 30.57 47.94 -4.32
CA VAL A 172 31.90 48.14 -4.94
C VAL A 172 32.30 46.99 -5.91
N LYS A 173 32.28 47.31 -7.22
CA LYS A 173 33.16 46.91 -8.36
C LYS A 173 33.78 45.49 -8.53
N GLN A 174 33.62 45.03 -9.78
CA GLN A 174 34.43 44.07 -10.56
C GLN A 174 35.77 44.67 -11.06
N PRO A 175 36.79 43.86 -11.44
CA PRO A 175 37.15 43.68 -12.88
C PRO A 175 37.38 42.19 -13.26
N THR A 176 36.85 41.68 -14.40
CA THR A 176 37.38 41.79 -15.79
C THR A 176 38.70 40.98 -15.95
N ALA A 177 38.73 39.73 -16.44
CA ALA A 177 38.23 39.11 -17.69
C ALA A 177 39.09 39.43 -18.94
N LEU A 178 39.53 38.38 -19.66
CA LEU A 178 40.20 38.43 -20.98
C LEU A 178 40.16 37.04 -21.66
N GLU A 179 39.89 37.02 -22.97
CA GLU A 179 39.88 35.84 -23.88
C GLU A 179 41.15 35.92 -24.80
N ALA A 180 41.47 35.06 -25.79
CA ALA A 180 40.82 33.91 -26.46
C ALA A 180 41.88 33.03 -27.21
N SER A 181 41.51 31.80 -27.61
CA SER A 181 41.67 31.09 -28.93
C SER A 181 42.89 31.29 -29.89
N PRO A 182 43.11 30.44 -30.95
CA PRO A 182 42.64 29.07 -31.30
C PRO A 182 43.78 28.11 -31.82
N THR A 183 43.44 26.91 -32.38
CA THR A 183 43.86 26.33 -33.71
C THR A 183 43.62 24.78 -33.75
N SER A 184 43.88 24.07 -34.87
CA SER A 184 43.12 22.89 -35.35
C SER A 184 43.79 21.49 -35.41
N LYS A 185 42.93 20.45 -35.47
CA LYS A 185 42.99 19.05 -36.06
C LYS A 185 44.12 18.69 -37.06
N PRO A 186 44.35 17.39 -37.43
CA PRO A 186 43.78 16.10 -36.93
C PRO A 186 44.80 14.94 -36.75
N SER A 187 44.35 13.78 -36.23
CA SER A 187 44.85 12.44 -36.65
C SER A 187 43.87 11.33 -36.23
N ASP A 188 43.75 10.27 -37.03
CA ASP A 188 43.04 9.04 -36.66
C ASP A 188 43.94 8.09 -35.87
N ALA A 189 43.35 7.38 -34.91
CA ALA A 189 43.85 6.13 -34.35
C ALA A 189 42.67 5.35 -33.76
N ALA A 190 42.32 4.21 -34.36
CA ALA A 190 41.22 3.39 -33.88
C ALA A 190 41.60 2.69 -32.57
N ALA A 191 41.19 3.26 -31.44
CA ALA A 191 41.27 2.58 -30.15
C ALA A 191 40.42 1.29 -30.20
N PRO A 192 40.86 0.18 -29.55
CA PRO A 192 40.00 -0.98 -29.37
C PRO A 192 38.72 -0.57 -28.65
N PRO A 193 37.57 -1.24 -28.89
CA PRO A 193 36.29 -0.83 -28.34
C PRO A 193 36.32 -0.83 -26.82
N THR A 194 36.39 0.36 -26.23
CA THR A 194 36.20 0.59 -24.79
C THR A 194 34.93 -0.13 -24.36
N PRO A 195 34.94 -0.97 -23.30
CA PRO A 195 33.74 -1.66 -22.84
C PRO A 195 32.64 -0.62 -22.61
N THR A 196 31.54 -0.76 -23.33
CA THR A 196 30.49 0.27 -23.41
C THR A 196 29.92 0.50 -22.02
N LYS A 197 30.22 1.67 -21.44
CA LYS A 197 29.70 2.09 -20.13
C LYS A 197 28.18 1.98 -20.19
N LYS A 198 27.63 0.98 -19.50
CA LYS A 198 26.22 0.58 -19.60
C LYS A 198 25.32 1.75 -19.20
N THR A 199 24.72 2.42 -20.18
CA THR A 199 23.89 3.60 -19.98
C THR A 199 22.68 3.23 -19.12
N LEU A 200 22.61 3.79 -17.91
CA LEU A 200 21.47 3.59 -17.02
C LEU A 200 20.25 4.39 -17.51
N PRO A 201 19.02 3.92 -17.25
CA PRO A 201 17.80 4.53 -17.79
C PRO A 201 17.60 5.98 -17.34
N SER A 202 17.32 6.89 -18.30
CA SER A 202 17.02 8.31 -18.01
C SER A 202 15.72 8.52 -17.24
N SER A 203 14.84 7.52 -17.17
CA SER A 203 13.63 7.53 -16.33
C SER A 203 13.95 7.66 -14.83
N LEU A 204 15.16 7.28 -14.40
CA LEU A 204 15.62 7.42 -13.02
C LEU A 204 15.69 8.90 -12.61
N SER A 205 16.17 9.79 -13.47
CA SER A 205 16.10 11.24 -13.23
C SER A 205 14.68 11.84 -13.21
N GLY A 206 13.65 11.02 -13.50
CA GLY A 206 12.23 11.36 -13.33
C GLY A 206 11.52 10.52 -12.26
N GLY A 207 12.25 9.89 -11.34
CA GLY A 207 11.66 9.12 -10.23
C GLY A 207 11.09 7.74 -10.62
N LYS A 208 11.30 7.26 -11.85
CA LYS A 208 10.75 5.98 -12.35
C LYS A 208 11.86 4.95 -12.63
N ILE A 209 11.83 3.81 -11.96
CA ILE A 209 12.66 2.64 -12.27
C ILE A 209 11.93 1.80 -13.33
N PRO A 210 12.54 1.42 -14.46
CA PRO A 210 11.89 0.54 -15.44
C PRO A 210 11.51 -0.81 -14.85
N GLU A 211 10.50 -1.46 -15.45
CA GLU A 211 9.90 -2.72 -14.98
C GLU A 211 9.11 -2.62 -13.65
N ILE A 212 9.22 -1.51 -12.92
CA ILE A 212 8.44 -1.24 -11.70
C ILE A 212 7.16 -0.45 -12.06
N PRO A 213 5.94 -0.94 -11.74
CA PRO A 213 4.68 -0.36 -12.25
C PRO A 213 4.30 1.02 -11.68
N SER A 214 5.01 1.51 -10.67
CA SER A 214 4.87 2.87 -10.15
C SER A 214 6.22 3.37 -9.65
N GLY A 215 6.39 4.68 -9.57
CA GLY A 215 7.59 5.34 -9.07
C GLY A 215 7.23 6.61 -8.30
N ILE A 216 8.25 7.38 -7.94
CA ILE A 216 8.09 8.59 -7.14
C ILE A 216 7.22 9.61 -7.90
N GLY A 217 6.36 10.33 -7.19
CA GLY A 217 5.36 11.27 -7.74
C GLY A 217 4.12 10.62 -8.35
N ASP A 218 3.92 9.30 -8.23
CA ASP A 218 2.62 8.67 -8.57
C ASP A 218 1.63 8.82 -7.41
N SER A 219 0.37 9.13 -7.74
CA SER A 219 -0.72 9.18 -6.76
C SER A 219 -1.12 7.79 -6.29
N MET A 220 -1.86 7.75 -5.17
CA MET A 220 -2.40 6.51 -4.60
C MET A 220 -3.27 5.73 -5.58
N ILE A 221 -4.05 6.42 -6.42
CA ILE A 221 -4.86 5.79 -7.47
C ILE A 221 -4.00 5.02 -8.47
N THR A 222 -2.84 5.56 -8.87
CA THR A 222 -1.89 4.88 -9.77
C THR A 222 -1.22 3.71 -9.05
N LEU A 223 -0.75 3.93 -7.83
CA LEU A 223 -0.10 2.90 -7.00
C LEU A 223 -0.95 1.63 -6.86
N PHE A 224 -2.22 1.77 -6.43
CA PHE A 224 -3.10 0.64 -6.22
C PHE A 224 -3.58 -0.04 -7.51
N LYS A 225 -3.69 0.70 -8.63
CA LYS A 225 -4.05 0.12 -9.93
C LYS A 225 -2.92 -0.70 -10.54
N SER A 226 -1.68 -0.23 -10.44
CA SER A 226 -0.55 -0.78 -11.18
C SER A 226 0.18 -1.93 -10.48
N ASN A 227 0.06 -2.06 -9.15
CA ASN A 227 0.87 -3.01 -8.36
C ASN A 227 0.08 -4.21 -7.81
N GLY A 228 -1.22 -4.30 -8.10
CA GLY A 228 -2.06 -5.42 -7.66
C GLY A 228 -2.46 -5.32 -6.19
N LYS A 229 -2.49 -6.47 -5.49
CA LYS A 229 -3.01 -6.54 -4.12
C LYS A 229 -1.98 -6.09 -3.08
N VAL A 230 -2.35 -5.12 -2.24
CA VAL A 230 -1.63 -4.78 -1.00
C VAL A 230 -1.55 -6.01 -0.09
N ILE A 231 -0.35 -6.37 0.35
CA ILE A 231 -0.08 -7.44 1.31
C ILE A 231 -0.11 -6.90 2.74
N ASN A 232 0.45 -5.71 2.97
CA ASN A 232 0.49 -5.06 4.27
C ASN A 232 0.48 -3.52 4.13
N GLU A 233 -0.01 -2.82 5.15
CA GLU A 233 -0.10 -1.37 5.25
C GLU A 233 0.45 -0.96 6.63
N VAL A 234 1.35 0.02 6.68
CA VAL A 234 2.08 0.42 7.90
C VAL A 234 2.13 1.94 7.99
N ASP A 235 1.70 2.52 9.12
CA ASP A 235 1.94 3.93 9.43
C ASP A 235 3.39 4.11 9.91
N THR A 236 4.12 5.03 9.28
CA THR A 236 5.53 5.35 9.59
C THR A 236 5.66 6.65 10.39
N GLY A 237 4.55 7.29 10.78
CA GLY A 237 4.49 8.63 11.39
C GLY A 237 4.77 9.77 10.40
N SER A 238 5.63 9.53 9.41
CA SER A 238 5.84 10.40 8.25
C SER A 238 4.77 10.23 7.16
N GLY A 239 4.08 9.09 7.11
CA GLY A 239 3.00 8.78 6.19
C GLY A 239 2.69 7.28 6.17
N LEU A 240 1.92 6.81 5.17
CA LEU A 240 1.59 5.39 5.02
C LEU A 240 2.54 4.68 4.04
N ALA A 241 2.96 3.47 4.41
CA ALA A 241 3.80 2.58 3.61
C ALA A 241 3.03 1.30 3.22
N TYR A 242 3.08 0.94 1.93
CA TYR A 242 2.30 -0.15 1.35
C TYR A 242 3.19 -1.23 0.76
N VAL A 243 2.99 -2.49 1.16
CA VAL A 243 3.77 -3.64 0.70
C VAL A 243 3.04 -4.36 -0.44
N PHE A 244 3.68 -4.48 -1.60
CA PHE A 244 3.21 -5.25 -2.75
C PHE A 244 4.32 -6.23 -3.15
N SER A 245 4.10 -7.54 -2.92
CA SER A 245 5.17 -8.55 -3.03
C SER A 245 6.42 -8.09 -2.25
N ASN A 246 7.59 -8.03 -2.91
CA ASN A 246 8.87 -7.67 -2.30
C ASN A 246 9.21 -6.17 -2.48
N VAL A 247 8.21 -5.31 -2.72
CA VAL A 247 8.37 -3.85 -2.85
C VAL A 247 7.51 -3.14 -1.80
N VAL A 248 8.10 -2.17 -1.10
CA VAL A 248 7.43 -1.29 -0.15
C VAL A 248 7.41 0.13 -0.71
N TYR A 249 6.23 0.71 -0.85
CA TYR A 249 6.03 2.07 -1.33
C TYR A 249 5.69 2.99 -0.17
N TYR A 250 6.57 3.94 0.14
CA TYR A 250 6.35 4.98 1.15
C TYR A 250 5.66 6.18 0.50
N THR A 251 4.63 6.71 1.16
CA THR A 251 3.78 7.76 0.60
C THR A 251 3.58 8.91 1.58
N THR A 252 3.24 10.10 1.09
CA THR A 252 2.83 11.25 1.93
C THR A 252 1.41 11.13 2.48
N SER A 253 0.68 10.08 2.13
CA SER A 253 -0.68 9.80 2.61
C SER A 253 -0.70 9.68 4.13
N ARG A 254 -1.75 10.19 4.78
CA ARG A 254 -1.88 10.18 6.25
C ARG A 254 -3.25 9.71 6.68
N LEU A 255 -3.29 8.94 7.77
CA LEU A 255 -4.53 8.66 8.47
C LEU A 255 -4.99 9.94 9.20
N SER A 256 -6.15 10.50 8.85
CA SER A 256 -6.75 11.61 9.59
C SER A 256 -7.43 11.11 10.87
N VAL A 257 -7.73 12.02 11.79
CA VAL A 257 -8.31 11.73 13.12
C VAL A 257 -9.65 10.99 13.12
N ASN A 258 -10.30 10.87 11.96
CA ASN A 258 -11.54 10.13 11.72
C ASN A 258 -11.33 8.85 10.88
N GLY A 259 -10.10 8.33 10.79
CA GLY A 259 -9.78 7.06 10.12
C GLY A 259 -9.78 7.10 8.58
N ASN A 260 -9.95 8.26 7.95
CA ASN A 260 -9.83 8.39 6.50
C ASN A 260 -8.35 8.53 6.08
N ILE A 261 -8.01 8.03 4.90
CA ILE A 261 -6.70 8.25 4.31
C ILE A 261 -6.77 9.56 3.51
N GLN A 262 -5.99 10.56 3.93
CA GLN A 262 -5.70 11.73 3.10
C GLN A 262 -4.79 11.29 1.95
N GLU A 263 -5.18 11.58 0.71
CA GLU A 263 -4.39 11.19 -0.47
C GLU A 263 -3.03 11.91 -0.49
N GLY A 264 -1.98 11.15 -0.81
CA GLY A 264 -0.65 11.66 -1.09
C GLY A 264 -0.06 11.03 -2.35
N GLU A 265 1.27 11.12 -2.45
CA GLU A 265 2.07 10.58 -3.55
C GLU A 265 3.13 9.61 -3.03
N VAL A 266 3.60 8.72 -3.88
CA VAL A 266 4.79 7.89 -3.63
C VAL A 266 6.03 8.78 -3.52
N VAL A 267 6.75 8.72 -2.40
CA VAL A 267 7.98 9.49 -2.15
C VAL A 267 9.25 8.63 -2.07
N ALA A 268 9.11 7.34 -1.76
CA ALA A 268 10.22 6.39 -1.82
C ALA A 268 9.74 4.96 -2.08
N LEU A 269 10.62 4.14 -2.67
CA LEU A 269 10.42 2.72 -2.93
C LEU A 269 11.55 1.92 -2.26
N ARG A 270 11.21 0.87 -1.52
CA ARG A 270 12.18 -0.05 -0.92
C ARG A 270 11.99 -1.45 -1.47
N PHE A 271 13.02 -1.97 -2.09
CA PHE A 271 13.06 -3.30 -2.70
C PHE A 271 13.71 -4.26 -1.69
N LEU A 272 12.98 -5.30 -1.31
CA LEU A 272 13.42 -6.33 -0.38
C LEU A 272 14.19 -7.44 -1.12
N GLU A 273 14.85 -8.30 -0.35
CA GLU A 273 15.61 -9.44 -0.88
C GLU A 273 14.79 -10.28 -1.89
N GLY A 274 15.45 -10.81 -2.91
CA GLY A 274 14.84 -11.58 -3.98
C GLY A 274 14.30 -10.76 -5.14
N HIS A 275 13.92 -9.49 -4.92
CA HIS A 275 13.43 -8.60 -5.97
C HIS A 275 14.55 -8.22 -6.97
N SER A 276 14.20 -7.79 -8.17
CA SER A 276 15.16 -7.40 -9.22
C SER A 276 14.83 -6.03 -9.80
N ILE A 277 15.86 -5.20 -10.00
CA ILE A 277 15.79 -3.84 -10.58
C ILE A 277 17.02 -3.63 -11.48
N LEU A 278 16.90 -2.93 -12.61
CA LEU A 278 18.04 -2.53 -13.46
C LEU A 278 18.97 -3.70 -13.93
N GLY A 279 18.48 -4.93 -13.89
CA GLY A 279 19.24 -6.17 -14.14
C GLY A 279 20.10 -6.68 -12.97
N ILE A 280 20.06 -6.03 -11.79
CA ILE A 280 20.55 -6.58 -10.52
C ILE A 280 19.42 -7.29 -9.76
N LYS A 281 19.79 -8.19 -8.85
CA LYS A 281 18.87 -8.84 -7.91
C LYS A 281 19.29 -8.49 -6.48
N ILE A 282 18.37 -8.06 -5.64
CA ILE A 282 18.62 -7.86 -4.21
C ILE A 282 18.87 -9.25 -3.58
N GLY A 283 19.97 -9.38 -2.84
CA GLY A 283 20.59 -10.67 -2.50
C GLY A 283 21.85 -10.96 -3.33
N SER A 284 22.22 -10.10 -4.29
CA SER A 284 23.57 -10.11 -4.90
C SER A 284 24.57 -9.44 -3.95
N THR A 285 25.84 -9.81 -4.01
CA THR A 285 26.90 -9.11 -3.26
C THR A 285 27.20 -7.73 -3.88
N PRO A 286 27.71 -6.75 -3.09
CA PRO A 286 28.06 -5.43 -3.61
C PRO A 286 28.95 -5.44 -4.85
N LYS A 287 29.93 -6.36 -4.93
CA LYS A 287 30.79 -6.54 -6.11
C LYS A 287 29.99 -6.81 -7.38
N VAL A 288 29.07 -7.79 -7.35
CA VAL A 288 28.24 -8.18 -8.52
C VAL A 288 27.31 -7.04 -8.95
N ILE A 289 26.98 -6.13 -8.05
CA ILE A 289 26.17 -4.94 -8.34
C ILE A 289 27.01 -3.85 -9.04
N VAL A 290 28.22 -3.57 -8.57
CA VAL A 290 29.17 -2.66 -9.24
C VAL A 290 29.53 -3.17 -10.64
N GLU A 291 29.75 -4.48 -10.81
CA GLU A 291 29.96 -5.12 -12.13
C GLU A 291 28.76 -4.95 -13.09
N LYS A 292 27.54 -4.71 -12.57
CA LYS A 292 26.30 -4.61 -13.36
C LYS A 292 25.76 -3.19 -13.55
N LEU A 293 26.10 -2.25 -12.68
CA LEU A 293 25.67 -0.84 -12.71
C LEU A 293 26.81 0.15 -12.99
N GLY A 294 28.07 -0.27 -12.84
CA GLY A 294 29.25 0.58 -12.83
C GLY A 294 29.59 1.07 -11.42
N GLU A 295 30.64 1.90 -11.32
CA GLU A 295 31.06 2.50 -10.05
C GLU A 295 29.96 3.40 -9.44
N PRO A 296 29.71 3.31 -8.12
CA PRO A 296 28.74 4.16 -7.43
C PRO A 296 29.28 5.59 -7.24
N ASN A 297 28.39 6.55 -6.99
CA ASN A 297 28.77 7.93 -6.64
C ASN A 297 29.47 8.01 -5.27
N SER A 298 29.09 7.12 -4.35
CA SER A 298 29.82 6.88 -3.09
C SER A 298 29.54 5.47 -2.56
N SER A 299 30.42 4.97 -1.70
CA SER A 299 30.14 3.77 -0.90
C SER A 299 30.85 3.85 0.45
N GLY A 300 30.27 3.25 1.47
CA GLY A 300 30.75 3.36 2.85
C GLY A 300 29.86 2.59 3.82
N TYR A 301 30.22 2.62 5.10
CA TYR A 301 29.34 2.15 6.17
C TYR A 301 28.42 3.28 6.63
N SER A 302 27.19 2.94 6.99
CA SER A 302 26.19 3.84 7.55
C SER A 302 26.39 3.96 9.06
N ASP A 303 26.57 5.18 9.57
CA ASP A 303 26.71 5.45 11.02
C ASP A 303 25.40 5.19 11.80
N LEU A 304 24.27 5.04 11.12
CA LEU A 304 22.94 4.86 11.73
C LEU A 304 22.58 3.39 12.00
N ASP A 305 22.99 2.48 11.12
CA ASP A 305 22.61 1.06 11.18
C ASP A 305 23.77 0.08 10.88
N GLY A 306 25.00 0.59 10.75
CA GLY A 306 26.21 -0.21 10.56
C GLY A 306 26.33 -0.91 9.20
N LYS A 307 25.37 -0.76 8.29
CA LYS A 307 25.37 -1.46 6.99
C LYS A 307 26.35 -0.85 6.00
N TYR A 308 26.99 -1.68 5.19
CA TYR A 308 27.69 -1.23 4.00
C TYR A 308 26.69 -0.85 2.90
N THR A 309 26.80 0.36 2.36
CA THR A 309 25.87 0.90 1.37
C THR A 309 26.59 1.40 0.11
N LEU A 310 26.05 1.05 -1.05
CA LEU A 310 26.38 1.64 -2.35
C LEU A 310 25.37 2.75 -2.67
N THR A 311 25.83 3.90 -3.15
CA THR A 311 24.96 5.06 -3.44
C THR A 311 25.09 5.47 -4.91
N TYR A 312 23.97 5.47 -5.64
CA TYR A 312 23.90 5.92 -7.04
C TYR A 312 22.94 7.11 -7.16
N LYS A 313 23.40 8.23 -7.72
CA LYS A 313 22.61 9.47 -7.92
C LYS A 313 22.15 9.60 -9.37
N PHE A 314 20.90 10.03 -9.56
CA PHE A 314 20.20 10.18 -10.83
C PHE A 314 19.45 11.53 -10.85
N GLY A 315 20.16 12.64 -11.05
CA GLY A 315 19.60 13.97 -10.79
C GLY A 315 19.24 14.11 -9.31
N ASP A 316 18.03 14.58 -9.02
CA ASP A 316 17.48 14.73 -7.67
C ASP A 316 17.16 13.38 -6.95
N TYR A 317 17.40 12.22 -7.58
CA TYR A 317 17.02 10.92 -7.04
C TYR A 317 18.23 10.07 -6.65
N ILE A 318 18.10 9.26 -5.61
CA ILE A 318 19.16 8.35 -5.13
C ILE A 318 18.63 6.94 -4.96
N LEU A 319 19.40 5.98 -5.47
CA LEU A 319 19.31 4.56 -5.12
C LEU A 319 20.44 4.22 -4.14
N TYR A 320 20.06 3.92 -2.90
CA TYR A 320 20.91 3.26 -1.91
C TYR A 320 20.73 1.76 -2.04
N ILE A 321 21.80 0.98 -1.93
CA ILE A 321 21.73 -0.48 -1.89
C ILE A 321 22.60 -0.98 -0.74
N SER A 322 22.00 -1.68 0.22
CA SER A 322 22.64 -1.97 1.52
C SER A 322 22.83 -3.47 1.76
N ALA A 323 23.96 -3.81 2.38
CA ALA A 323 24.37 -5.13 2.82
C ALA A 323 24.95 -5.05 4.26
N PRO A 324 25.03 -6.16 5.01
CA PRO A 324 25.72 -6.17 6.30
C PRO A 324 27.18 -5.70 6.19
N ASP A 325 27.87 -6.09 5.11
CA ASP A 325 29.26 -5.75 4.85
C ASP A 325 29.57 -5.77 3.32
N LYS A 326 30.85 -5.58 2.95
CA LYS A 326 31.31 -5.50 1.56
C LYS A 326 31.21 -6.81 0.75
N ALA A 327 31.17 -7.96 1.41
CA ALA A 327 31.16 -9.30 0.82
C ALA A 327 29.81 -10.00 0.96
N SER A 328 29.05 -9.73 2.01
CA SER A 328 27.71 -10.30 2.23
C SER A 328 26.69 -9.93 1.14
N PRO A 329 25.62 -10.74 0.97
CA PRO A 329 24.46 -10.37 0.15
C PRO A 329 23.83 -9.04 0.56
N THR A 330 23.31 -8.30 -0.43
CA THR A 330 22.47 -7.11 -0.19
C THR A 330 21.09 -7.50 0.33
N THR A 331 20.65 -6.89 1.42
CA THR A 331 19.34 -7.19 2.04
C THR A 331 18.22 -6.32 1.48
N GLU A 332 18.56 -5.14 0.97
CA GLU A 332 17.60 -4.14 0.52
C GLU A 332 18.20 -3.13 -0.46
N ALA A 333 17.33 -2.47 -1.22
CA ALA A 333 17.63 -1.19 -1.87
C ALA A 333 16.53 -0.16 -1.56
N LEU A 334 16.91 1.08 -1.28
CA LEU A 334 15.99 2.21 -1.06
C LEU A 334 16.20 3.24 -2.16
N TYR A 335 15.13 3.56 -2.88
CA TYR A 335 15.07 4.58 -3.90
C TYR A 335 14.20 5.74 -3.44
N LYS A 336 14.76 6.95 -3.36
CA LYS A 336 14.08 8.15 -2.88
C LYS A 336 14.52 9.41 -3.64
N LYS A 337 13.83 10.52 -3.43
CA LYS A 337 14.39 11.85 -3.71
C LYS A 337 15.48 12.18 -2.66
N ASP A 338 16.54 12.86 -3.07
CA ASP A 338 17.62 13.35 -2.19
C ASP A 338 17.09 14.35 -1.16
#